data_AF-A0A520G400-F1
#
_entry.id   AF-A0A520G400-F1
#
_cell.length_a   1.000
_cell.length_b   1.000
_cell.length_c   1.000
_cell.angle_alpha   90.00
_cell.angle_beta   90.00
_cell.angle_gamma   90.00
#
_symmetry.space_group_name_H-M   'P 1'
#
loop_
_entity.id
_entity.type
_entity.pdbx_description
1 polymer ?
#
loop_
_entity_poly.entity_id
_entity_poly.type
_entity_poly.pdbx_seq_one_letter_code
_entity_poly.pdbx_strand_id
1 'polypeptide(L)'
;MSDVEATEEHDSIPGIAAPVASYDLHGHVAAWRQLVEAHRSGRLHHAWLLQGPRGIGKATAAFAFARRLLTVTDDADDEGPASDPDNPVVRQIAGGSHPNLVHITRPA
;
A
#
# COMPACT_ATOMS: atom_id res chain seq x y z
N MET A 1 -6.24 2.69 -19.99
CA MET A 1 -5.56 2.69 -18.67
C MET A 1 -4.67 3.89 -18.64
N SER A 2 -5.15 4.99 -18.08
CA SER A 2 -4.33 6.17 -17.85
C SER A 2 -3.30 5.81 -16.79
N ASP A 3 -2.03 5.78 -17.17
CA ASP A 3 -0.94 5.81 -16.21
C ASP A 3 -1.18 7.03 -15.32
N VAL A 4 -1.43 6.78 -14.04
CA VAL A 4 -1.41 7.84 -13.04
C VAL A 4 0.06 8.21 -12.92
N GLU A 5 0.51 9.18 -13.72
CA GLU A 5 1.83 9.80 -13.60
C GLU A 5 1.90 10.47 -12.22
N ALA A 6 2.36 9.70 -11.24
CA ALA A 6 2.77 10.24 -9.96
C ALA A 6 3.98 11.15 -10.21
N THR A 7 3.90 12.39 -9.73
CA THR A 7 5.00 13.36 -9.75
C THR A 7 6.29 12.70 -9.28
N GLU A 8 7.42 12.93 -9.96
CA GLU A 8 8.70 12.39 -9.49
C GLU A 8 9.04 12.94 -8.11
N GLU A 9 9.15 12.05 -7.12
CA GLU A 9 9.50 12.37 -5.74
C GLU A 9 10.94 11.98 -5.43
N HIS A 10 11.48 12.47 -4.31
CA HIS A 10 12.84 12.20 -3.84
C HIS A 10 13.19 10.69 -3.84
N ASP A 11 12.24 9.83 -3.45
CA ASP A 11 12.48 8.39 -3.31
C ASP A 11 12.11 7.57 -4.55
N SER A 12 11.70 8.21 -5.66
CA SER A 12 11.35 7.56 -6.92
C SER A 12 12.49 6.69 -7.48
N ILE A 13 12.13 5.61 -8.19
CA ILE A 13 13.06 4.72 -8.88
C ILE A 13 12.74 4.81 -10.38
N PRO A 14 13.69 5.20 -11.24
CA PRO A 14 13.43 5.33 -12.67
C PRO A 14 12.87 4.05 -13.29
N GLY A 15 11.82 4.19 -14.09
CA GLY A 15 11.16 3.07 -14.78
C GLY A 15 10.30 2.17 -13.89
N ILE A 16 10.11 2.53 -12.62
CA ILE A 16 9.24 1.80 -11.69
C ILE A 16 8.09 2.71 -11.28
N ALA A 17 6.87 2.17 -11.34
CA ALA A 17 5.67 2.89 -10.89
C ALA A 17 5.82 3.33 -9.42
N ALA A 18 5.24 4.48 -9.09
CA ALA A 18 5.26 4.95 -7.71
C ALA A 18 4.58 3.90 -6.79
N PRO A 19 5.06 3.73 -5.54
CA PRO A 19 4.50 2.75 -4.62
C PRO A 19 2.99 2.91 -4.40
N VAL A 20 2.49 4.15 -4.43
CA VAL A 20 1.08 4.49 -4.27
C VAL A 20 0.22 4.05 -5.46
N ALA A 21 0.79 4.03 -6.67
CA ALA A 21 0.12 3.64 -7.91
C ALA A 21 0.35 2.16 -8.30
N SER A 22 1.11 1.41 -7.49
CA SER A 22 1.40 0.00 -7.74
C SER A 22 0.28 -0.90 -7.21
N TYR A 23 -0.50 -1.53 -8.09
CA TYR A 23 -1.64 -2.36 -7.68
C TYR A 23 -1.22 -3.72 -7.13
N ASP A 24 -0.16 -4.31 -7.67
CA ASP A 24 0.32 -5.64 -7.31
C ASP A 24 1.40 -5.59 -6.22
N LEU A 25 1.38 -6.59 -5.34
CA LEU A 25 2.42 -6.80 -4.34
C LEU A 25 3.22 -8.06 -4.69
N HIS A 26 4.49 -7.87 -5.04
CA HIS A 26 5.43 -8.96 -5.27
C HIS A 26 6.33 -9.18 -4.03
N GLY A 27 6.51 -10.43 -3.63
CA GLY A 27 7.30 -10.79 -2.45
C GLY A 27 6.57 -10.53 -1.13
N HIS A 28 7.32 -10.22 -0.07
CA HIS A 28 6.81 -9.86 1.27
C HIS A 28 5.82 -10.83 1.94
N VAL A 29 5.68 -12.07 1.46
CA VAL A 29 4.66 -13.03 1.93
C VAL A 29 4.64 -13.17 3.46
N ALA A 30 5.80 -13.28 4.11
CA ALA A 30 5.88 -13.41 5.56
C ALA A 30 5.43 -12.13 6.28
N ALA A 31 5.88 -10.96 5.82
CA ALA A 31 5.49 -9.67 6.41
C ALA A 31 4.00 -9.38 6.17
N TRP A 32 3.48 -9.68 4.99
CA TRP A 32 2.07 -9.54 4.65
C TRP A 32 1.19 -10.37 5.58
N ARG A 33 1.52 -11.65 5.78
CA ARG A 33 0.80 -12.53 6.71
C ARG A 33 0.77 -11.96 8.14
N GLN A 34 1.88 -11.40 8.61
CA GLN A 34 1.92 -10.79 9.95
C GLN A 34 0.99 -9.58 10.06
N LEU A 35 0.94 -8.73 9.03
CA LEU A 35 0.05 -7.57 8.98
C LEU A 35 -1.43 -7.99 8.95
N VAL A 36 -1.76 -8.98 8.11
CA VAL A 36 -3.13 -9.51 7.99
C VAL A 36 -3.59 -10.16 9.29
N GLU A 37 -2.76 -11.00 9.92
CA GLU A 37 -3.07 -11.64 11.19
C GLU A 37 -3.28 -10.61 12.31
N ALA A 38 -2.39 -9.61 12.39
CA ALA A 38 -2.53 -8.53 13.38
C ALA A 38 -3.85 -7.77 13.20
N HIS A 39 -4.24 -7.47 11.95
CA HIS A 39 -5.52 -6.84 11.64
C HIS A 39 -6.71 -7.71 12.05
N ARG A 40 -6.76 -8.98 11.60
CA ARG A 40 -7.86 -9.93 11.90
C ARG A 40 -8.03 -10.20 13.39
N SER A 41 -6.93 -10.19 14.14
CA SER A 41 -6.97 -10.43 15.58
C SER A 41 -7.55 -9.27 16.40
N GLY A 42 -7.83 -8.13 15.77
CA GLY A 42 -8.23 -6.88 16.42
C GLY A 42 -7.12 -6.24 17.27
N ARG A 43 -5.87 -6.72 17.13
CA ARG A 43 -4.70 -6.28 17.91
C ARG A 43 -3.61 -5.70 17.02
N LEU A 44 -4.01 -4.79 16.13
CA LEU A 44 -3.06 -4.11 15.25
C LEU A 44 -2.24 -3.08 16.04
N HIS A 45 -0.91 -3.25 16.06
CA HIS A 45 -0.02 -2.21 16.61
C HIS A 45 -0.17 -0.91 15.82
N HIS A 46 -0.23 0.22 16.53
CA HIS A 46 -0.45 1.55 15.95
C HIS A 46 0.73 2.05 15.09
N ALA A 47 1.89 1.40 15.19
CA ALA A 47 3.08 1.75 14.43
C ALA A 47 3.81 0.50 13.96
N TRP A 48 4.16 0.47 12.67
CA TRP A 48 4.93 -0.59 12.03
C TRP A 48 6.18 -0.02 11.37
N LEU A 49 7.32 -0.68 11.58
CA LEU A 49 8.58 -0.33 10.94
C LEU A 49 8.93 -1.38 9.88
N LEU A 50 8.96 -0.99 8.62
CA LEU A 50 9.37 -1.85 7.51
C LEU A 50 10.86 -1.62 7.21
N GLN A 51 11.70 -2.61 7.48
CA GLN A 51 13.14 -2.54 7.28
C GLN A 51 13.61 -3.44 6.13
N GLY A 52 14.63 -3.00 5.39
CA GLY A 52 15.29 -3.77 4.35
C GLY A 52 15.93 -2.90 3.27
N PRO A 53 16.64 -3.49 2.29
CA PRO A 53 17.32 -2.74 1.23
C PRO A 53 16.39 -1.80 0.44
N ARG A 54 16.97 -0.77 -0.21
CA ARG A 54 16.23 0.10 -1.14
C ARG A 54 15.73 -0.72 -2.33
N GLY A 55 14.53 -0.43 -2.82
CA GLY A 55 13.96 -1.09 -4.00
C GLY A 55 13.23 -2.42 -3.76
N ILE A 56 13.27 -3.00 -2.55
CA ILE A 56 12.60 -4.29 -2.31
C ILE A 56 11.06 -4.23 -2.28
N GLY A 57 10.43 -3.06 -2.45
CA GLY A 57 8.97 -2.90 -2.40
C GLY A 57 8.37 -2.61 -1.02
N LYS A 58 9.16 -2.07 -0.07
CA LYS A 58 8.66 -1.74 1.30
C LYS A 58 7.48 -0.78 1.29
N ALA A 59 7.60 0.33 0.56
CA ALA A 59 6.53 1.31 0.45
C ALA A 59 5.30 0.71 -0.25
N THR A 60 5.51 -0.11 -1.29
CA THR A 60 4.43 -0.83 -1.99
C THR A 60 3.67 -1.75 -1.04
N ALA A 61 4.35 -2.49 -0.17
CA ALA A 61 3.72 -3.31 0.87
C ALA A 61 2.90 -2.47 1.85
N ALA A 62 3.41 -1.30 2.27
CA ALA A 62 2.68 -0.38 3.14
C ALA A 62 1.40 0.16 2.48
N PHE A 63 1.46 0.58 1.21
CA PHE A 63 0.29 1.04 0.46
C PHE A 63 -0.70 -0.10 0.15
N ALA A 64 -0.20 -1.31 -0.12
CA ALA A 64 -1.05 -2.50 -0.25
C ALA A 64 -1.83 -2.78 1.04
N PHE A 65 -1.17 -2.65 2.19
CA PHE A 65 -1.81 -2.85 3.48
C PHE A 65 -2.80 -1.73 3.81
N ALA A 66 -2.45 -0.46 3.52
CA ALA A 66 -3.36 0.67 3.67
C ALA A 66 -4.62 0.50 2.81
N ARG A 67 -4.47 0.07 1.54
CA ARG A 67 -5.62 -0.27 0.67
C ARG A 67 -6.48 -1.35 1.31
N ARG A 68 -5.89 -2.43 1.82
CA ARG A 68 -6.62 -3.48 2.54
C ARG A 68 -7.40 -2.92 3.73
N LEU A 69 -6.74 -2.19 4.63
CA LEU A 69 -7.37 -1.58 5.82
C LEU A 69 -8.57 -0.68 5.48
N LEU A 70 -8.53 -0.01 4.32
CA LEU A 70 -9.54 0.96 3.91
C LEU A 70 -10.63 0.36 2.99
N THR A 71 -10.49 -0.89 2.56
CA THR A 71 -11.44 -1.58 1.66
C THR A 71 -12.10 -2.79 2.28
N VAL A 72 -11.37 -3.53 3.11
CA VAL A 72 -11.80 -4.83 3.63
C VAL A 72 -12.54 -4.65 4.95
N THR A 73 -13.75 -5.18 5.02
CA THR A 73 -14.51 -5.37 6.26
C THR A 73 -13.98 -6.59 7.01
N ASP A 74 -14.07 -6.59 8.34
CA ASP A 74 -13.48 -7.62 9.23
C ASP A 74 -13.88 -9.08 8.89
N ASP A 75 -15.00 -9.28 8.18
CA ASP A 75 -15.55 -10.59 7.80
C ASP A 75 -15.11 -11.13 6.42
N ALA A 76 -14.18 -10.47 5.71
CA ALA A 76 -13.78 -10.95 4.39
C ALA A 76 -12.81 -12.14 4.46
N ASP A 77 -13.14 -13.23 3.74
CA ASP A 77 -12.29 -14.41 3.58
C ASP A 77 -11.01 -14.14 2.75
N ASP A 78 -10.96 -13.04 2.02
CA ASP A 78 -9.79 -12.66 1.21
C ASP A 78 -8.66 -12.12 2.09
N GLU A 79 -7.50 -12.78 2.07
CA GLU A 79 -6.28 -12.36 2.78
C GLU A 79 -5.32 -11.54 1.90
N GLY A 80 -5.65 -11.35 0.62
CA GLY A 80 -4.84 -10.64 -0.35
C GLY A 80 -4.85 -9.11 -0.21
N PRO A 81 -3.93 -8.43 -0.91
CA PRO A 81 -3.98 -6.98 -1.06
C PRO A 81 -5.21 -6.57 -1.89
N ALA A 82 -5.78 -5.40 -1.59
CA ALA A 82 -6.81 -4.82 -2.43
C ALA A 82 -6.17 -4.20 -3.69
N SER A 83 -6.24 -4.96 -4.79
CA SER A 83 -5.56 -4.64 -6.06
C SER A 83 -6.51 -4.21 -7.18
N ASP A 84 -7.83 -4.32 -6.99
CA ASP A 84 -8.82 -3.94 -8.00
C ASP A 84 -8.78 -2.41 -8.27
N PRO A 85 -8.36 -1.97 -9.48
CA PRO A 85 -8.28 -0.55 -9.82
C PRO A 85 -9.65 0.12 -9.96
N ASP A 86 -10.73 -0.66 -10.15
CA ASP A 86 -12.10 -0.13 -10.23
C ASP A 86 -12.70 0.16 -8.85
N ASN A 87 -12.08 -0.35 -7.78
CA ASN A 87 -12.46 -0.01 -6.42
C ASN A 87 -12.20 1.48 -6.12
N PRO A 88 -13.20 2.25 -5.65
CA PRO A 88 -13.06 3.70 -5.48
C PRO A 88 -11.98 4.08 -4.45
N VAL A 89 -11.82 3.30 -3.38
CA VAL A 89 -10.79 3.54 -2.36
C VAL A 89 -9.40 3.31 -2.96
N VAL A 90 -9.21 2.21 -3.70
CA VAL A 90 -7.94 1.90 -4.38
C VAL A 90 -7.56 3.02 -5.35
N ARG A 91 -8.53 3.49 -6.15
CA ARG A 91 -8.31 4.60 -7.09
C ARG A 91 -7.99 5.93 -6.39
N GLN A 92 -8.68 6.25 -5.30
CA GLN A 92 -8.40 7.46 -4.51
C GLN A 92 -7.02 7.44 -3.86
N ILE A 93 -6.61 6.27 -3.34
CA ILE A 93 -5.27 6.08 -2.79
C ILE A 93 -4.23 6.26 -3.88
N ALA A 94 -4.38 5.59 -5.04
CA ALA A 94 -3.47 5.72 -6.18
C ALA A 94 -3.31 7.18 -6.65
N GLY A 95 -4.39 7.97 -6.61
CA GLY A 95 -4.37 9.40 -6.92
C GLY A 95 -3.99 10.32 -5.75
N GLY A 96 -3.58 9.79 -4.59
CA GLY A 96 -3.14 10.58 -3.43
C GLY A 96 -4.24 11.43 -2.76
N SER A 97 -5.53 11.10 -2.99
CA SER A 97 -6.68 11.92 -2.56
C SER A 97 -7.54 11.28 -1.48
N HIS A 98 -7.17 10.10 -0.98
CA HIS A 98 -7.96 9.39 0.02
C HIS A 98 -7.90 10.09 1.39
N PRO A 99 -9.03 10.53 1.99
CA PRO A 99 -9.05 11.38 3.18
C PRO A 99 -8.49 10.71 4.44
N ASN A 100 -8.54 9.38 4.51
CA ASN A 100 -8.02 8.60 5.65
C ASN A 100 -6.61 8.04 5.41
N LEU A 101 -5.87 8.56 4.43
CA LEU A 101 -4.48 8.18 4.18
C LEU A 101 -3.61 9.43 4.03
N VAL A 102 -2.58 9.54 4.86
CA VAL A 102 -1.60 10.62 4.77
C VAL A 102 -0.25 10.02 4.37
N HIS A 103 0.27 10.45 3.21
CA HIS A 103 1.61 10.10 2.75
C HIS A 103 2.56 11.25 3.06
N ILE A 104 3.50 11.03 3.98
CA ILE A 104 4.52 12.01 4.35
C ILE A 104 5.82 11.60 3.68
N THR A 105 6.26 12.42 2.73
CA THR A 105 7.52 12.25 1.99
C THR A 105 8.44 13.44 2.26
N ARG A 106 9.71 13.29 1.89
CA ARG A 106 10.64 14.43 1.93
C ARG A 106 10.33 15.36 0.75
N PRO A 107 10.52 16.68 0.91
CA PRO A 107 10.49 17.60 -0.22
C PRO A 107 11.47 17.13 -1.30
N ALA A 108 11.12 17.36 -2.56
CA ALA A 108 12.01 17.13 -3.71
C ALA A 108 13.27 18.00 -3.61
#